data_AF-A0A936LSR4-F1
#
_entry.id   AF-A0A936LSR4-F1
#
_cell.length_a   1.000
_cell.length_b   1.000
_cell.length_c   1.000
_cell.angle_alpha   90.00
_cell.angle_beta   90.00
_cell.angle_gamma   90.00
#
_symmetry.space_group_name_H-M   'P 1'
#
loop_
_entity.id
_entity.type
_entity.pdbx_description
1 polymer ?
#
loop_
_entity_poly.entity_id
_entity_poly.type
_entity_poly.pdbx_seq_one_letter_code
_entity_poly.pdbx_strand_id
1 'polypeptide(L)'
;MKHFLPITALALLLGACEQDPTQSEQYKGLADQKFQTEVALAAKDSSLNAMFESFNRINENMRTIKEKQGMLDDTTPGAEPSDDMEQRMASDLARIDELLAQNRDLISKLRKDAKANTGAIAALQKTLDEMERTVAEKDSEISGLKEQLLSANSSLATLMEMYRDKEQQATMQRDELNKAFYVIGTAKELTEKGILTKEGGVVGIGAVKKLNTAGLSTELFKQVDITQTLEIPLMVKKAKLVSTHPNGSYKLEGEVDKLVISDPNAFWSASKYLVIVVD
;
A
#
# COMPACT_ATOMS: atom_id res chain seq x y z
N MET A 1 25.59 -110.28 -57.64
CA MET A 1 26.20 -108.97 -57.32
C MET A 1 25.13 -107.91 -57.56
N LYS A 2 24.56 -107.37 -56.49
CA LYS A 2 24.75 -106.00 -55.96
C LYS A 2 23.72 -105.00 -56.54
N HIS A 3 22.89 -104.52 -55.62
CA HIS A 3 21.89 -103.45 -55.71
C HIS A 3 22.43 -102.15 -56.34
N PHE A 4 21.57 -101.29 -56.90
CA PHE A 4 21.34 -99.93 -56.35
C PHE A 4 20.15 -99.22 -57.03
N LEU A 5 19.40 -98.54 -56.16
CA LEU A 5 18.11 -97.86 -56.27
C LEU A 5 18.19 -96.50 -57.02
N PRO A 6 17.10 -95.97 -57.62
CA PRO A 6 17.03 -94.57 -58.03
C PRO A 6 16.54 -93.70 -56.86
N ILE A 7 17.48 -93.23 -56.01
CA ILE A 7 17.22 -92.28 -54.89
C ILE A 7 17.32 -90.81 -55.35
N THR A 8 17.71 -90.55 -56.59
CA THR A 8 18.10 -89.20 -57.05
C THR A 8 16.95 -88.22 -57.26
N ALA A 9 15.68 -88.64 -57.28
CA ALA A 9 14.54 -87.74 -57.43
C ALA A 9 13.96 -87.23 -56.09
N LEU A 10 14.24 -87.89 -54.97
CA LEU A 10 13.73 -87.49 -53.64
C LEU A 10 14.72 -86.57 -52.89
N ALA A 11 16.01 -86.59 -53.27
CA ALA A 11 17.04 -85.75 -52.65
C ALA A 11 17.01 -84.28 -53.11
N LEU A 12 16.35 -83.97 -54.23
CA LEU A 12 16.21 -82.60 -54.75
C LEU A 12 15.06 -81.80 -54.09
N LEU A 13 14.19 -82.46 -53.32
CA LEU A 13 13.11 -81.79 -52.57
C LEU A 13 13.50 -81.46 -51.12
N LEU A 14 14.63 -81.98 -50.62
CA LEU A 14 15.08 -81.75 -49.23
C LEU A 14 16.12 -80.64 -49.08
N GLY A 15 16.77 -80.20 -50.17
CA GLY A 15 17.76 -79.10 -50.14
C GLY A 15 17.15 -77.69 -50.20
N ALA A 16 15.82 -77.56 -50.31
CA ALA A 16 15.15 -76.27 -50.43
C ALA A 16 14.70 -75.67 -49.07
N CYS A 17 14.96 -76.36 -47.95
CA CYS A 17 14.55 -75.94 -46.60
C CYS A 17 15.71 -75.81 -45.60
N GLU A 18 16.94 -75.53 -46.05
CA GLU A 18 18.09 -75.38 -45.12
C GLU A 18 18.37 -73.92 -44.72
N GLN A 19 17.72 -72.93 -45.35
CA GLN A 19 18.05 -71.53 -45.14
C GLN A 19 17.05 -70.89 -44.16
N ASP A 20 17.50 -70.70 -42.92
CA ASP A 20 16.75 -70.00 -41.89
C ASP A 20 16.28 -68.63 -42.44
N PRO A 21 14.95 -68.43 -42.60
CA PRO A 21 14.40 -67.24 -43.24
C PRO A 21 14.81 -65.96 -42.51
N THR A 22 15.18 -66.06 -41.23
CA THR A 22 15.66 -64.94 -40.40
C THR A 22 17.06 -64.45 -40.75
N GLN A 23 17.86 -65.25 -41.46
CA GLN A 23 19.22 -64.87 -41.84
C GLN A 23 19.34 -64.24 -43.24
N SER A 24 18.25 -64.21 -44.00
CA SER A 24 18.21 -63.55 -45.30
C SER A 24 18.49 -62.04 -45.17
N GLU A 25 19.21 -61.46 -46.13
CA GLU A 25 19.48 -60.00 -46.21
C GLU A 25 18.19 -59.18 -46.12
N GLN A 26 17.11 -59.66 -46.75
CA GLN A 26 15.80 -59.02 -46.71
C GLN A 26 15.19 -59.02 -45.32
N TYR A 27 15.32 -60.12 -44.56
CA TYR A 27 14.79 -60.21 -43.20
C TYR A 27 15.58 -59.31 -42.23
N LYS A 28 16.91 -59.26 -42.35
CA LYS A 28 17.75 -58.34 -41.57
C LYS A 28 17.43 -56.88 -41.86
N GLY A 29 17.29 -56.51 -43.14
CA GLY A 29 16.87 -55.16 -43.52
C GLY A 29 15.48 -54.79 -42.99
N LEU A 30 14.54 -55.74 -42.97
CA LEU A 30 13.21 -55.53 -42.43
C LEU A 30 13.22 -55.41 -40.89
N ALA A 31 14.07 -56.19 -40.20
CA ALA A 31 14.26 -56.10 -38.75
C ALA A 31 14.90 -54.76 -38.34
N ASP A 32 15.90 -54.28 -39.09
CA ASP A 32 16.52 -52.98 -38.87
C ASP A 32 15.52 -51.83 -39.12
N GLN A 33 14.71 -51.90 -40.18
CA GLN A 33 13.64 -50.93 -40.42
C GLN A 33 12.60 -50.93 -39.30
N LYS A 34 12.19 -52.10 -38.82
CA LYS A 34 11.26 -52.21 -37.70
C LYS A 34 11.84 -51.56 -36.44
N PHE A 35 13.10 -51.88 -36.10
CA PHE A 35 13.79 -51.29 -34.96
C PHE A 35 13.88 -49.76 -35.06
N GLN A 36 14.29 -49.22 -36.22
CA GLN A 36 14.34 -47.77 -36.42
C GLN A 36 12.96 -47.10 -36.32
N THR A 37 11.93 -47.77 -36.81
CA THR A 37 10.55 -47.27 -36.72
C THR A 37 10.06 -47.25 -35.27
N GLU A 38 10.35 -48.29 -34.48
CA GLU A 38 10.01 -48.36 -33.05
C GLU A 38 10.72 -47.25 -32.25
N VAL A 39 12.00 -47.00 -32.52
CA VAL A 39 12.76 -45.90 -31.89
C VAL A 39 12.16 -44.53 -32.26
N ALA A 40 11.82 -44.32 -33.53
CA ALA A 40 11.20 -43.07 -33.99
C ALA A 40 9.80 -42.85 -33.38
N LEU A 41 9.01 -43.91 -33.23
CA LEU A 41 7.68 -43.85 -32.60
C LEU A 41 7.80 -43.51 -31.10
N ALA A 42 8.69 -44.18 -30.38
CA ALA A 42 8.93 -43.89 -28.97
C ALA A 42 9.43 -42.44 -28.73
N ALA A 43 10.27 -41.92 -29.62
CA ALA A 43 10.71 -40.53 -29.58
C ALA A 43 9.55 -39.55 -29.84
N LYS A 44 8.64 -39.88 -30.76
CA LYS A 44 7.43 -39.08 -31.00
C LYS A 44 6.48 -39.09 -29.80
N ASP A 45 6.24 -40.25 -29.20
CA ASP A 45 5.37 -40.36 -28.02
C ASP A 45 5.92 -39.56 -26.83
N SER A 46 7.23 -39.64 -26.58
CA SER A 46 7.88 -38.84 -25.55
C SER A 46 7.76 -37.33 -25.82
N SER A 47 7.93 -36.92 -27.08
CA SER A 47 7.76 -35.51 -27.49
C SER A 47 6.33 -35.02 -27.30
N LEU A 48 5.33 -35.81 -27.70
CA LEU A 48 3.92 -35.48 -27.49
C LEU A 48 3.59 -35.34 -26.00
N ASN A 49 4.12 -36.23 -25.16
CA ASN A 49 3.87 -36.17 -23.72
C ASN A 49 4.46 -34.90 -23.09
N ALA A 50 5.67 -34.51 -23.49
CA ALA A 50 6.29 -33.25 -23.06
C ALA A 50 5.52 -32.00 -23.53
N MET A 51 4.89 -32.06 -24.71
CA MET A 51 4.00 -30.99 -25.18
C MET A 51 2.74 -30.89 -24.31
N PHE A 52 2.09 -32.01 -24.00
CA PHE A 52 0.90 -32.01 -23.14
C PHE A 52 1.22 -31.47 -21.74
N GLU A 53 2.38 -31.84 -21.19
CA GLU A 53 2.83 -31.31 -19.89
C GLU A 53 3.03 -29.78 -19.96
N SER A 54 3.70 -29.29 -21.00
CA SER A 54 3.93 -27.85 -21.18
C SER A 54 2.61 -27.09 -21.35
N PHE A 55 1.66 -27.65 -22.11
CA PHE A 55 0.32 -27.08 -22.30
C PHE A 55 -0.47 -27.01 -20.99
N ASN A 56 -0.46 -28.09 -20.20
CA ASN A 56 -1.14 -28.13 -18.91
C ASN A 56 -0.54 -27.11 -17.93
N ARG A 57 0.79 -26.96 -17.91
CA ARG A 57 1.47 -25.96 -17.10
C ARG A 57 1.11 -24.53 -17.51
N ILE A 58 1.04 -24.23 -18.81
CA ILE A 58 0.59 -22.91 -19.29
C ILE A 58 -0.84 -22.61 -18.82
N ASN A 59 -1.74 -23.58 -18.94
CA ASN A 59 -3.13 -23.40 -18.51
C ASN A 59 -3.25 -23.17 -17.00
N GLU A 60 -2.47 -23.91 -16.20
CA GLU A 60 -2.45 -23.72 -14.75
C GLU A 60 -1.89 -22.35 -14.37
N ASN A 61 -0.78 -21.93 -15.01
CA ASN A 61 -0.22 -20.59 -14.83
C ASN A 61 -1.24 -19.50 -15.19
N MET A 62 -1.97 -19.65 -16.31
CA MET A 62 -3.02 -18.73 -16.73
C MET A 62 -4.18 -18.66 -15.73
N ARG A 63 -4.57 -19.80 -15.13
CA ARG A 63 -5.57 -19.85 -14.07
C ARG A 63 -5.10 -19.06 -12.84
N THR A 64 -3.89 -19.31 -12.38
CA THR A 64 -3.31 -18.58 -11.23
C THR A 64 -3.17 -17.09 -11.51
N ILE A 65 -2.75 -16.70 -12.73
CA ILE A 65 -2.65 -15.30 -13.13
C ILE A 65 -4.02 -14.63 -13.04
N LYS A 66 -5.07 -15.27 -13.59
CA LYS A 66 -6.43 -14.74 -13.54
C LYS A 66 -6.96 -14.61 -12.11
N GLU A 67 -6.71 -15.60 -11.26
CA GLU A 67 -7.11 -15.58 -9.84
C GLU A 67 -6.45 -14.40 -9.11
N LYS A 68 -5.15 -14.20 -9.30
CA LYS A 68 -4.42 -13.09 -8.69
C LYS A 68 -4.84 -11.73 -9.23
N GLN A 69 -5.06 -11.61 -10.54
CA GLN A 69 -5.59 -10.38 -11.14
C GLN A 69 -6.98 -10.05 -10.56
N GLY A 70 -7.86 -11.04 -10.37
CA GLY A 70 -9.15 -10.81 -9.74
C GLY A 70 -9.04 -10.29 -8.30
N MET A 71 -8.02 -10.70 -7.55
CA MET A 71 -7.75 -10.16 -6.20
C MET A 71 -7.26 -8.71 -6.23
N LEU A 72 -6.56 -8.30 -7.30
CA LEU A 72 -6.14 -6.91 -7.51
C LEU A 72 -7.33 -6.01 -7.85
N ASP A 73 -8.33 -6.53 -8.57
CA ASP A 73 -9.55 -5.79 -8.93
C ASP A 73 -10.55 -5.65 -7.76
N ASP A 74 -10.57 -6.60 -6.83
CA ASP A 74 -11.54 -6.65 -5.72
C ASP A 74 -11.17 -5.71 -4.54
N THR A 75 -10.21 -4.81 -4.73
CA THR A 75 -9.92 -3.76 -3.75
C THR A 75 -11.14 -2.85 -3.62
N THR A 76 -11.81 -2.91 -2.47
CA THR A 76 -13.08 -2.21 -2.22
C THR A 76 -12.90 -0.69 -2.42
N PRO A 77 -13.69 -0.05 -3.30
CA PRO A 77 -13.61 1.39 -3.51
C PRO A 77 -13.91 2.13 -2.20
N GLY A 78 -12.93 2.85 -1.66
CA GLY A 78 -13.08 3.66 -0.44
C GLY A 78 -12.53 3.05 0.86
N ALA A 79 -11.92 1.86 0.82
CA ALA A 79 -11.05 1.41 1.92
C ALA A 79 -9.71 2.16 1.83
N GLU A 80 -9.21 2.68 2.95
CA GLU A 80 -7.84 3.23 2.99
C GLU A 80 -6.85 2.13 2.60
N PRO A 81 -5.97 2.36 1.60
CA PRO A 81 -4.90 1.43 1.30
C PRO A 81 -4.01 1.33 2.54
N SER A 82 -3.94 0.15 3.16
CA SER A 82 -2.99 -0.12 4.22
C SER A 82 -1.66 -0.60 3.63
N ASP A 83 -0.56 -0.40 4.36
CA ASP A 83 0.77 -0.92 4.00
C ASP A 83 0.72 -2.43 3.67
N ASP A 84 -0.12 -3.18 4.40
CA ASP A 84 -0.35 -4.62 4.18
C ASP A 84 -0.98 -4.92 2.81
N MET A 85 -1.89 -4.06 2.33
CA MET A 85 -2.53 -4.24 1.02
C MET A 85 -1.53 -3.95 -0.10
N GLU A 86 -0.76 -2.89 0.02
CA GLU A 86 0.27 -2.51 -0.96
C GLU A 86 1.31 -3.63 -1.13
N GLN A 87 1.83 -4.17 -0.02
CA GLN A 87 2.80 -5.26 -0.07
C GLN A 87 2.23 -6.53 -0.73
N ARG A 88 0.96 -6.84 -0.47
CA ARG A 88 0.28 -7.97 -1.12
C ARG A 88 0.14 -7.74 -2.62
N MET A 89 -0.31 -6.55 -3.05
CA MET A 89 -0.44 -6.21 -4.47
C MET A 89 0.91 -6.28 -5.19
N ALA A 90 1.97 -5.72 -4.60
CA ALA A 90 3.32 -5.79 -5.16
C ALA A 90 3.83 -7.24 -5.27
N SER A 91 3.61 -8.05 -4.23
CA SER A 91 3.95 -9.48 -4.24
C SER A 91 3.17 -10.26 -5.30
N ASP A 92 1.89 -9.97 -5.48
CA ASP A 92 1.05 -10.63 -6.48
C ASP A 92 1.45 -10.26 -7.90
N LEU A 93 1.75 -8.99 -8.17
CA LEU A 93 2.28 -8.53 -9.45
C LEU A 93 3.62 -9.21 -9.79
N ALA A 94 4.54 -9.29 -8.83
CA ALA A 94 5.83 -9.97 -9.02
C ALA A 94 5.66 -11.46 -9.35
N ARG A 95 4.71 -12.13 -8.69
CA ARG A 95 4.40 -13.53 -8.98
C ARG A 95 3.72 -13.72 -10.33
N ILE A 96 2.86 -12.78 -10.75
CA ILE A 96 2.27 -12.80 -12.08
C ILE A 96 3.36 -12.64 -13.15
N ASP A 97 4.32 -11.74 -12.98
CA ASP A 97 5.44 -11.58 -13.93
C ASP A 97 6.22 -12.89 -14.11
N GLU A 98 6.50 -13.59 -13.00
CA GLU A 98 7.22 -14.86 -13.03
C GLU A 98 6.44 -15.90 -13.85
N LEU A 99 5.13 -16.01 -13.62
CA LEU A 99 4.26 -16.95 -14.34
C LEU A 99 4.14 -16.58 -15.83
N LEU A 100 4.09 -15.30 -16.17
CA LEU A 100 4.09 -14.82 -17.56
C LEU A 100 5.42 -15.15 -18.25
N ALA A 101 6.55 -14.93 -17.59
CA ALA A 101 7.87 -15.32 -18.10
C ALA A 101 7.97 -16.82 -18.34
N GLN A 102 7.55 -17.65 -17.36
CA GLN A 102 7.49 -19.10 -17.52
C GLN A 102 6.60 -19.52 -18.70
N ASN A 103 5.46 -18.85 -18.91
CA ASN A 103 4.58 -19.15 -20.04
C ASN A 103 5.25 -18.82 -21.39
N ARG A 104 5.97 -17.71 -21.51
CA ARG A 104 6.73 -17.41 -22.73
C ARG A 104 7.76 -18.50 -23.03
N ASP A 105 8.48 -18.97 -22.02
CA ASP A 105 9.46 -20.04 -22.16
C ASP A 105 8.80 -21.37 -22.58
N LEU A 106 7.67 -21.74 -21.96
CA LEU A 106 6.92 -22.94 -22.29
C LEU A 106 6.32 -22.89 -23.71
N ILE A 107 5.78 -21.74 -24.13
CA ILE A 107 5.27 -21.51 -25.49
C ILE A 107 6.41 -21.63 -26.50
N SER A 108 7.57 -21.02 -26.22
CA SER A 108 8.76 -21.11 -27.07
C SER A 108 9.22 -22.56 -27.24
N LYS A 109 9.28 -23.32 -26.13
CA LYS A 109 9.60 -24.75 -26.14
C LYS A 109 8.58 -25.55 -26.95
N LEU A 110 7.29 -25.37 -26.69
CA LEU A 110 6.20 -26.01 -27.44
C LEU A 110 6.29 -25.75 -28.94
N ARG A 111 6.61 -24.51 -29.34
CA ARG A 111 6.74 -24.13 -30.74
C ARG A 111 7.91 -24.85 -31.41
N LYS A 112 9.04 -25.00 -30.70
CA LYS A 112 10.20 -25.75 -31.17
C LYS A 112 9.86 -27.24 -31.33
N ASP A 113 9.24 -27.83 -30.32
CA ASP A 113 8.88 -29.24 -30.32
C ASP A 113 7.83 -29.53 -31.42
N ALA A 114 6.84 -28.64 -31.60
CA ALA A 114 5.82 -28.77 -32.63
C ALA A 114 6.42 -28.72 -34.05
N LYS A 115 7.40 -27.85 -34.30
CA LYS A 115 8.11 -27.79 -35.59
C LYS A 115 8.93 -29.05 -35.87
N ALA A 116 9.54 -29.65 -34.85
CA ALA A 116 10.31 -30.88 -34.98
C ALA A 116 9.43 -32.09 -35.32
N ASN A 117 8.14 -32.03 -34.98
CA ASN A 117 7.17 -33.08 -35.23
C ASN A 117 6.31 -32.69 -36.44
N THR A 118 6.76 -33.02 -37.67
CA THR A 118 6.16 -32.61 -38.97
C THR A 118 4.67 -32.95 -39.18
N GLY A 119 4.04 -33.72 -38.28
CA GLY A 119 2.59 -33.97 -38.25
C GLY A 119 1.82 -33.08 -37.27
N ALA A 120 2.50 -32.20 -36.53
CA ALA A 120 1.88 -31.25 -35.61
C ALA A 120 1.02 -30.26 -36.39
N ILE A 121 -0.28 -30.37 -36.15
CA ILE A 121 -1.38 -29.83 -36.94
C ILE A 121 -1.32 -28.29 -36.93
N ALA A 122 -1.68 -27.63 -38.03
CA ALA A 122 -1.84 -26.18 -38.13
C ALA A 122 -2.69 -25.57 -36.98
N ALA A 123 -3.61 -26.35 -36.41
CA ALA A 123 -4.39 -26.01 -35.23
C ALA A 123 -3.52 -25.75 -33.98
N LEU A 124 -2.46 -26.55 -33.74
CA LEU A 124 -1.55 -26.35 -32.60
C LEU A 124 -0.74 -25.06 -32.77
N GLN A 125 -0.28 -24.76 -33.99
CA GLN A 125 0.40 -23.49 -34.28
C GLN A 125 -0.51 -22.29 -34.01
N LYS A 126 -1.76 -22.36 -34.46
CA LYS A 126 -2.76 -21.32 -34.18
C LYS A 126 -3.00 -21.13 -32.68
N THR A 127 -3.10 -22.22 -31.91
CA THR A 127 -3.24 -22.14 -30.44
C THR A 127 -2.02 -21.49 -29.78
N LEU A 128 -0.80 -21.81 -30.24
CA LEU A 128 0.41 -21.19 -29.71
C LEU A 128 0.47 -19.68 -30.01
N ASP A 129 0.08 -19.27 -31.22
CA ASP A 129 0.01 -17.85 -31.59
C ASP A 129 -1.04 -17.10 -30.74
N GLU A 130 -2.19 -17.73 -30.44
CA GLU A 130 -3.22 -17.18 -29.54
C GLU A 130 -2.71 -17.05 -28.09
N MET A 131 -1.98 -18.06 -27.59
CA MET A 131 -1.37 -18.04 -26.27
C MET A 131 -0.29 -16.96 -26.15
N GLU A 132 0.56 -16.81 -27.18
CA GLU A 132 1.60 -15.78 -27.23
C GLU A 132 0.97 -14.38 -27.21
N ARG A 133 -0.11 -14.16 -27.98
CA ARG A 133 -0.89 -12.91 -27.94
C ARG A 133 -1.47 -12.65 -26.55
N THR A 134 -2.09 -13.66 -25.95
CA THR A 134 -2.72 -13.54 -24.62
C THR A 134 -1.70 -13.19 -23.54
N VAL A 135 -0.51 -13.82 -23.57
CA VAL A 135 0.58 -13.50 -22.63
C VAL A 135 1.04 -12.05 -22.82
N ALA A 136 1.24 -11.61 -24.07
CA ALA A 136 1.64 -10.25 -24.36
C ALA A 136 0.60 -9.20 -23.91
N GLU A 137 -0.69 -9.48 -24.09
CA GLU A 137 -1.78 -8.63 -23.59
C GLU A 137 -1.74 -8.53 -22.05
N LYS A 138 -1.55 -9.66 -21.37
CA LYS A 138 -1.45 -9.71 -19.91
C LYS A 138 -0.22 -8.98 -19.37
N ASP A 139 0.91 -9.06 -20.07
CA ASP A 139 2.11 -8.30 -19.72
C ASP A 139 1.88 -6.78 -19.78
N SER A 140 1.17 -6.32 -20.82
CA SER A 140 0.82 -4.91 -20.96
C SER A 140 -0.11 -4.44 -19.84
N GLU A 141 -1.10 -5.26 -19.48
CA GLU A 141 -2.02 -4.97 -18.38
C GLU A 141 -1.28 -4.88 -17.03
N ILE A 142 -0.39 -5.84 -16.75
CA ILE A 142 0.41 -5.88 -15.51
C ILE A 142 1.36 -4.69 -15.41
N SER A 143 1.94 -4.27 -16.54
CA SER A 143 2.76 -3.05 -16.59
C SER A 143 1.94 -1.81 -16.23
N GLY A 144 0.72 -1.68 -16.76
CA GLY A 144 -0.19 -0.59 -16.42
C GLY A 144 -0.60 -0.60 -14.93
N LEU A 145 -0.90 -1.78 -14.37
CA LEU A 145 -1.23 -1.91 -12.94
C LEU A 145 -0.07 -1.48 -12.03
N LYS A 146 1.19 -1.81 -12.41
CA LYS A 146 2.38 -1.34 -11.67
C LYS A 146 2.53 0.16 -11.70
N GLU A 147 2.33 0.79 -12.85
CA GLU A 147 2.40 2.26 -12.98
C GLU A 147 1.32 2.94 -12.12
N GLN A 148 0.10 2.40 -12.13
CA GLN A 148 -0.98 2.89 -11.28
C GLN A 148 -0.66 2.75 -9.80
N LEU A 149 -0.12 1.60 -9.37
CA LEU A 149 0.29 1.37 -7.97
C LEU A 149 1.36 2.37 -7.52
N LEU A 150 2.40 2.60 -8.34
CA LEU A 150 3.45 3.58 -8.05
C LEU A 150 2.88 5.02 -7.95
N SER A 151 1.98 5.38 -8.85
CA SER A 151 1.33 6.70 -8.86
C SER A 151 0.44 6.91 -7.62
N ALA A 152 -0.35 5.88 -7.25
CA ALA A 152 -1.18 5.91 -6.06
C ALA A 152 -0.34 6.05 -4.78
N ASN A 153 0.76 5.30 -4.66
CA ASN A 153 1.68 5.38 -3.53
C ASN A 153 2.30 6.78 -3.38
N SER A 154 2.78 7.36 -4.48
CA SER A 154 3.33 8.72 -4.47
C SER A 154 2.29 9.75 -4.07
N SER A 155 1.05 9.58 -4.52
CA SER A 155 -0.07 10.46 -4.18
C SER A 155 -0.43 10.36 -2.70
N LEU A 156 -0.47 9.14 -2.15
CA LEU A 156 -0.74 8.89 -0.74
C LEU A 156 0.34 9.50 0.16
N ALA A 157 1.63 9.31 -0.16
CA ALA A 157 2.73 9.90 0.58
C ALA A 157 2.61 11.44 0.64
N THR A 158 2.28 12.06 -0.50
CA THR A 158 2.05 13.51 -0.58
C THR A 158 0.87 13.95 0.29
N LEU A 159 -0.24 13.20 0.25
CA LEU A 159 -1.43 13.50 1.04
C LEU A 159 -1.15 13.38 2.55
N MET A 160 -0.39 12.37 2.97
CA MET A 160 0.02 12.20 4.38
C MET A 160 0.89 13.36 4.86
N GLU A 161 1.82 13.85 4.04
CA GLU A 161 2.64 15.02 4.36
C GLU A 161 1.78 16.28 4.50
N MET A 162 0.88 16.54 3.53
CA MET A 162 -0.06 17.65 3.60
C MET A 162 -0.97 17.57 4.82
N TYR A 163 -1.44 16.38 5.19
CA TYR A 163 -2.28 16.18 6.36
C TYR A 163 -1.53 16.53 7.65
N ARG A 164 -0.28 16.05 7.80
CA ARG A 164 0.57 16.38 8.96
C ARG A 164 0.83 17.88 9.08
N ASP A 165 1.16 18.54 7.97
CA ASP A 165 1.35 20.00 7.94
C ASP A 165 0.07 20.74 8.34
N LYS A 166 -1.09 20.31 7.84
CA LYS A 166 -2.38 20.89 8.20
C LYS A 166 -2.77 20.66 9.66
N GLU A 167 -2.51 19.47 10.19
CA GLU A 167 -2.75 19.15 11.60
C GLU A 167 -1.87 19.98 12.53
N GLN A 168 -0.59 20.16 12.18
CA GLN A 168 0.33 21.03 12.91
C GLN A 168 -0.11 22.49 12.85
N GLN A 169 -0.49 23.00 11.67
CA GLN A 169 -1.03 24.35 11.52
C GLN A 169 -2.32 24.54 12.32
N ALA A 170 -3.23 23.58 12.29
CA ALA A 170 -4.48 23.63 13.05
C ALA A 170 -4.20 23.66 14.56
N THR A 171 -3.26 22.84 15.02
CA THR A 171 -2.83 22.82 16.43
C THR A 171 -2.24 24.17 16.84
N MET A 172 -1.28 24.69 16.07
CA MET A 172 -0.67 26.00 16.33
C MET A 172 -1.71 27.12 16.36
N GLN A 173 -2.62 27.17 15.38
CA GLN A 173 -3.69 28.16 15.35
C GLN A 173 -4.63 28.03 16.55
N ARG A 174 -4.97 26.79 16.95
CA ARG A 174 -5.82 26.54 18.11
C ARG A 174 -5.15 27.01 19.39
N ASP A 175 -3.87 26.75 19.55
CA ASP A 175 -3.08 27.19 20.71
C ASP A 175 -2.97 28.72 20.77
N GLU A 176 -2.76 29.39 19.63
CA GLU A 176 -2.78 30.85 19.55
C GLU A 176 -4.17 31.45 19.88
N LEU A 177 -5.25 30.87 19.35
CA LEU A 177 -6.62 31.33 19.63
C LEU A 177 -7.00 31.18 21.10
N ASN A 178 -6.51 30.12 21.73
CA ASN A 178 -6.77 29.80 23.12
C ASN A 178 -5.78 30.44 24.09
N LYS A 179 -4.80 31.20 23.60
CA LYS A 179 -3.86 31.92 24.44
C LYS A 179 -4.54 33.11 25.10
N ALA A 180 -4.37 33.23 26.41
CA ALA A 180 -4.67 34.42 27.17
C ALA A 180 -3.62 34.64 28.26
N PHE A 181 -3.68 35.79 28.93
CA PHE A 181 -2.66 36.24 29.86
C PHE A 181 -3.34 36.81 31.11
N TYR A 182 -2.85 36.48 32.30
CA TYR A 182 -3.32 37.11 33.52
C TYR A 182 -2.19 37.55 34.46
N VAL A 183 -2.48 38.55 35.28
CA VAL A 183 -1.62 39.01 36.35
C VAL A 183 -2.44 39.39 37.57
N ILE A 184 -1.91 39.06 38.74
CA ILE A 184 -2.48 39.39 40.04
C ILE A 184 -1.43 40.17 40.80
N GLY A 185 -1.83 41.26 41.44
CA GLY A 185 -0.92 42.02 42.29
C GLY A 185 -1.62 43.16 43.01
N THR A 186 -0.91 43.75 43.96
CA THR A 186 -1.42 44.95 44.62
C THR A 186 -1.44 46.11 43.64
N ALA A 187 -2.30 47.08 43.92
CA ALA A 187 -2.44 48.25 43.07
C ALA A 187 -1.12 49.06 42.98
N LYS A 188 -0.20 48.91 43.94
CA LYS A 188 1.13 49.55 43.92
C LYS A 188 2.08 48.80 42.97
N GLU A 189 2.21 47.49 43.14
CA GLU A 189 3.09 46.63 42.31
C GLU A 189 2.73 46.71 40.83
N LEU A 190 1.44 46.65 40.50
CA LEU A 190 0.99 46.71 39.11
C LEU A 190 1.23 48.10 38.48
N THR A 191 1.25 49.17 39.29
CA THR A 191 1.63 50.52 38.80
C THR A 191 3.13 50.63 38.60
N GLU A 192 3.95 50.09 39.52
CA GLU A 192 5.41 50.08 39.43
C GLU A 192 5.90 49.26 38.24
N LYS A 193 5.22 48.15 37.93
CA LYS A 193 5.46 47.32 36.73
C LYS A 193 4.90 47.93 35.44
N GLY A 194 4.28 49.12 35.50
CA GLY A 194 3.72 49.80 34.33
C GLY A 194 2.46 49.16 33.73
N ILE A 195 1.87 48.17 34.41
CA ILE A 195 0.64 47.48 33.99
C ILE A 195 -0.58 48.38 34.22
N LEU A 196 -0.56 49.19 35.28
CA LEU A 196 -1.57 50.19 35.57
C LEU A 196 -1.01 51.61 35.40
N THR A 197 -1.74 52.48 34.72
CA THR A 197 -1.48 53.92 34.69
C THR A 197 -2.43 54.65 35.63
N LYS A 198 -1.96 55.75 36.21
CA LYS A 198 -2.81 56.72 36.91
C LYS A 198 -3.28 57.73 35.88
N GLU A 199 -4.51 57.60 35.40
CA GLU A 199 -5.10 58.56 34.44
C GLU A 199 -6.24 59.36 35.07
N GLY A 200 -6.22 60.67 34.82
CA GLY A 200 -7.17 61.63 35.40
C GLY A 200 -6.88 61.95 36.86
N GLY A 201 -7.40 63.09 37.35
CA GLY A 201 -7.18 63.58 38.71
C GLY A 201 -6.04 64.60 38.82
N VAL A 202 -6.31 65.73 39.48
CA VAL A 202 -5.30 66.73 39.87
C VAL A 202 -4.50 66.15 41.04
N VAL A 203 -3.21 66.48 41.14
CA VAL A 203 -2.25 66.07 42.19
C VAL A 203 -2.95 65.71 43.52
N GLY A 204 -3.16 64.41 43.76
CA GLY A 204 -3.64 63.85 45.03
C GLY A 204 -5.13 63.47 45.12
N ILE A 205 -6.01 63.85 44.19
CA ILE A 205 -7.46 63.56 44.31
C ILE A 205 -8.05 63.08 42.98
N GLY A 206 -8.69 61.91 43.00
CA GLY A 206 -9.53 61.41 41.91
C GLY A 206 -8.82 60.63 40.80
N ALA A 207 -7.56 60.25 40.96
CA ALA A 207 -6.86 59.42 39.99
C ALA A 207 -7.40 57.99 39.95
N VAL A 208 -7.90 57.58 38.78
CA VAL A 208 -8.40 56.23 38.56
C VAL A 208 -7.28 55.40 37.93
N LYS A 209 -6.99 54.25 38.53
CA LYS A 209 -6.03 53.29 37.95
C LYS A 209 -6.70 52.60 36.77
N LYS A 210 -6.14 52.75 35.57
CA LYS A 210 -6.59 52.09 34.35
C LYS A 210 -5.50 51.17 33.81
N LEU A 211 -5.90 50.18 33.02
CA LEU A 211 -4.98 49.32 32.29
C LEU A 211 -4.16 50.16 31.31
N ASN A 212 -2.84 50.01 31.33
CA ASN A 212 -1.98 50.59 30.31
C ASN A 212 -2.23 49.88 28.97
N THR A 213 -2.73 50.55 27.94
CA THR A 213 -3.01 49.91 26.64
C THR A 213 -1.89 50.10 25.60
N ALA A 214 -0.89 50.93 25.89
CA ALA A 214 0.13 51.35 24.92
C ALA A 214 1.47 50.60 25.04
N GLY A 215 1.64 49.70 26.03
CA GLY A 215 2.92 49.04 26.27
C GLY A 215 2.89 47.92 27.33
N LEU A 216 1.93 47.00 27.24
CA LEU A 216 1.93 45.81 28.10
C LEU A 216 2.95 44.80 27.58
N SER A 217 4.02 44.57 28.35
CA SER A 217 4.90 43.42 28.11
C SER A 217 4.21 42.14 28.57
N THR A 218 4.08 41.17 27.68
CA THR A 218 3.53 39.84 27.98
C THR A 218 4.36 39.07 29.00
N GLU A 219 5.65 39.42 29.16
CA GLU A 219 6.56 38.81 30.15
C GLU A 219 6.13 39.07 31.60
N LEU A 220 5.33 40.11 31.83
CA LEU A 220 4.80 40.45 33.15
C LEU A 220 3.53 39.68 33.50
N PHE A 221 3.00 38.90 32.56
CA PHE A 221 1.78 38.13 32.71
C PHE A 221 2.09 36.64 32.68
N LYS A 222 1.26 35.87 33.40
CA LYS A 222 1.21 34.43 33.26
C LYS A 222 0.37 34.07 32.04
N GLN A 223 0.97 33.40 31.05
CA GLN A 223 0.26 32.83 29.92
C GLN A 223 -0.59 31.63 30.37
N VAL A 224 -1.80 31.53 29.81
CA VAL A 224 -2.76 30.45 30.06
C VAL A 224 -3.45 30.01 28.78
N ASP A 225 -3.87 28.75 28.77
CA ASP A 225 -4.87 28.23 27.84
C ASP A 225 -6.26 28.46 28.45
N ILE A 226 -7.11 29.21 27.75
CA ILE A 226 -8.47 29.55 28.21
C ILE A 226 -9.37 28.33 28.38
N THR A 227 -9.11 27.23 27.67
CA THR A 227 -9.90 25.99 27.74
C THR A 227 -9.54 25.13 28.94
N GLN A 228 -8.34 25.34 29.50
CA GLN A 228 -7.83 24.58 30.65
C GLN A 228 -7.87 25.38 31.96
N THR A 229 -7.66 26.70 31.87
CA THR A 229 -7.62 27.57 33.06
C THR A 229 -9.01 28.13 33.34
N LEU A 230 -9.81 27.34 34.05
CA LEU A 230 -11.16 27.72 34.47
C LEU A 230 -11.21 28.33 35.86
N GLU A 231 -10.14 28.18 36.65
CA GLU A 231 -10.05 28.74 38.00
C GLU A 231 -8.71 29.44 38.20
N ILE A 232 -8.73 30.59 38.87
CA ILE A 232 -7.55 31.35 39.24
C ILE A 232 -7.59 31.59 40.76
N PRO A 233 -6.70 30.95 41.55
CA PRO A 233 -6.65 31.16 42.99
C PRO A 233 -6.13 32.56 43.30
N LEU A 234 -6.78 33.23 44.26
CA LEU A 234 -6.49 34.59 44.70
C LEU A 234 -6.01 34.62 46.16
N MET A 235 -6.63 33.81 47.04
CA MET A 235 -6.27 33.69 48.47
C MET A 235 -6.21 35.03 49.22
N VAL A 236 -7.12 35.96 48.89
CA VAL A 236 -7.18 37.31 49.49
C VAL A 236 -8.58 37.67 49.95
N LYS A 237 -8.69 38.67 50.83
CA LYS A 237 -9.99 39.13 51.36
C LYS A 237 -10.75 40.04 50.39
N LYS A 238 -10.03 40.70 49.48
CA LYS A 238 -10.59 41.64 48.50
C LYS A 238 -9.81 41.55 47.19
N ALA A 239 -10.55 41.40 46.10
CA ALA A 239 -10.01 41.45 44.75
C ALA A 239 -10.96 42.22 43.83
N LYS A 240 -10.37 42.92 42.86
CA LYS A 240 -11.10 43.67 41.84
C LYS A 240 -10.46 43.47 40.48
N LEU A 241 -11.27 43.06 39.51
CA LEU A 241 -10.85 43.01 38.11
C LEU A 241 -10.79 44.45 37.55
N VAL A 242 -9.67 44.79 36.93
CA VAL A 242 -9.45 46.10 36.29
C VAL A 242 -9.63 46.00 34.77
N SER A 243 -9.36 44.83 34.19
CA SER A 243 -9.68 44.52 32.80
C SER A 243 -11.17 44.25 32.60
N THR A 244 -11.66 44.50 31.39
CA THR A 244 -13.07 44.31 31.04
C THR A 244 -13.34 42.86 30.65
N HIS A 245 -14.26 42.22 31.37
CA HIS A 245 -14.76 40.87 31.08
C HIS A 245 -16.29 40.86 31.22
N PRO A 246 -17.05 40.18 30.34
CA PRO A 246 -18.51 40.20 30.39
C PRO A 246 -19.08 39.69 31.71
N ASN A 247 -20.06 40.41 32.26
CA ASN A 247 -20.78 39.97 33.46
C ASN A 247 -21.47 38.63 33.19
N GLY A 248 -21.43 37.72 34.17
CA GLY A 248 -22.00 36.37 34.06
C GLY A 248 -21.06 35.32 33.46
N SER A 249 -19.94 35.73 32.87
CA SER A 249 -18.90 34.79 32.39
C SER A 249 -17.95 34.29 33.49
N TYR A 250 -18.03 34.86 34.69
CA TYR A 250 -17.20 34.50 35.86
C TYR A 250 -17.89 34.81 37.19
N LYS A 251 -17.35 34.25 38.28
CA LYS A 251 -17.73 34.51 39.68
C LYS A 251 -16.51 34.52 40.60
N LEU A 252 -16.59 35.28 41.69
CA LEU A 252 -15.62 35.20 42.80
C LEU A 252 -16.25 34.35 43.91
N GLU A 253 -15.59 33.25 44.29
CA GLU A 253 -16.10 32.30 45.29
C GLU A 253 -15.28 32.32 46.59
N GLY A 254 -15.88 31.86 47.69
CA GLY A 254 -15.19 31.62 48.97
C GLY A 254 -14.60 32.86 49.64
N GLU A 255 -15.38 33.94 49.80
CA GLU A 255 -14.86 35.23 50.30
C GLU A 255 -13.66 35.78 49.48
N VAL A 256 -13.65 35.55 48.17
CA VAL A 256 -12.59 35.96 47.23
C VAL A 256 -11.32 35.08 47.30
N ASP A 257 -11.48 33.83 47.71
CA ASP A 257 -10.41 32.83 47.66
C ASP A 257 -10.01 32.44 46.23
N LYS A 258 -10.98 32.40 45.29
CA LYS A 258 -10.72 32.12 43.86
C LYS A 258 -11.66 32.83 42.90
N LEU A 259 -11.18 33.08 41.67
CA LEU A 259 -11.97 33.45 40.50
C LEU A 259 -12.30 32.19 39.70
N VAL A 260 -13.60 31.94 39.47
CA VAL A 260 -14.10 30.83 38.65
C VAL A 260 -14.68 31.39 37.36
N ILE A 261 -14.14 30.93 36.22
CA ILE A 261 -14.57 31.29 34.87
C ILE A 261 -15.62 30.28 34.44
N SER A 262 -16.86 30.73 34.27
CA SER A 262 -18.01 29.89 33.92
C SER A 262 -18.18 29.71 32.41
N ASP A 263 -17.79 30.72 31.63
CA ASP A 263 -17.73 30.65 30.16
C ASP A 263 -16.41 31.28 29.69
N PRO A 264 -15.39 30.47 29.37
CA PRO A 264 -14.10 30.98 28.95
C PRO A 264 -14.14 31.81 27.67
N ASN A 265 -14.94 31.39 26.69
CA ASN A 265 -15.01 32.10 25.42
C ASN A 265 -15.65 33.48 25.62
N ALA A 266 -16.74 33.56 26.38
CA ALA A 266 -17.34 34.84 26.72
C ALA A 266 -16.39 35.68 27.59
N PHE A 267 -15.77 35.09 28.60
CA PHE A 267 -14.87 35.79 29.53
C PHE A 267 -13.70 36.46 28.80
N TRP A 268 -13.04 35.74 27.88
CA TRP A 268 -11.87 36.22 27.15
C TRP A 268 -12.21 36.94 25.83
N SER A 269 -13.50 37.14 25.51
CA SER A 269 -13.95 37.79 24.26
C SER A 269 -13.64 39.28 24.20
N ALA A 270 -13.80 40.00 25.32
CA ALA A 270 -13.59 41.44 25.39
C ALA A 270 -12.11 41.82 25.59
N SER A 271 -11.34 40.94 26.23
CA SER A 271 -9.91 41.11 26.47
C SER A 271 -9.24 39.76 26.69
N LYS A 272 -8.09 39.53 26.04
CA LYS A 272 -7.20 38.39 26.29
C LYS A 272 -6.25 38.61 27.48
N TYR A 273 -6.31 39.78 28.10
CA TYR A 273 -5.53 40.15 29.28
C TYR A 273 -6.45 40.33 30.49
N LEU A 274 -6.16 39.61 31.56
CA LEU A 274 -6.84 39.70 32.83
C LEU A 274 -5.92 40.35 33.87
N VAL A 275 -6.37 41.46 34.45
CA VAL A 275 -5.65 42.16 35.51
C VAL A 275 -6.50 42.20 36.76
N ILE A 276 -6.01 41.56 37.83
CA ILE A 276 -6.69 41.50 39.12
C ILE A 276 -5.87 42.29 40.14
N VAL A 277 -6.48 43.32 40.71
CA VAL A 277 -5.93 44.05 41.85
C VAL A 277 -6.42 43.38 43.13
N VAL A 278 -5.49 43.08 44.03
CA VAL A 278 -5.77 42.51 45.35
C VAL A 278 -5.34 43.46 46.47
N ASP A 279 -6.06 43.44 47.59
CA ASP A 279 -5.79 44.22 48.81
C ASP A 279 -5.55 43.32 50.03
#